data_AF-A0A417HXP7-F1
#
_entry.id   AF-A0A417HXP7-F1
#
_cell.length_a   1.000
_cell.length_b   1.000
_cell.length_c   1.000
_cell.angle_alpha   90.00
_cell.angle_beta   90.00
_cell.angle_gamma   90.00
#
_symmetry.space_group_name_H-M   'P 1'
#
loop_
_entity.id
_entity.type
_entity.pdbx_description
1 polymer ?
#
loop_
_entity_poly.entity_id
_entity_poly.type
_entity_poly.pdbx_seq_one_letter_code
_entity_poly.pdbx_strand_id
1 'polypeptide(L)'
;MKLTEAEMRMVFQIESTNQNAALNEIYMTWRYAPNPATKETAEGLLDKLRPLSDQECMDLIRKVQAEYRLPEKARTIGEMLAEARQKSGAQKLSGHDIMALERFDPATRHMIVFDVLTHDSPVGWKGEKMRLFLTDAGYSKALENQEKGHIKIRNHAKVLSGDLHYDHKDRER
;
A
#
# COMPACT_ATOMS: atom_id res chain seq x y z
N MET A 1 20.55 -7.67 9.28
CA MET A 1 19.83 -7.30 10.52
C MET A 1 18.81 -8.38 10.86
N LYS A 2 18.54 -8.66 12.14
CA LYS A 2 17.56 -9.66 12.58
C LYS A 2 16.41 -8.97 13.33
N LEU A 3 15.17 -9.23 12.90
CA LEU A 3 13.96 -8.78 13.59
C LEU A 3 13.56 -9.79 14.67
N THR A 4 12.96 -9.31 15.76
CA THR A 4 12.30 -10.15 16.76
C THR A 4 10.94 -10.63 16.26
N GLU A 5 10.34 -11.60 16.94
CA GLU A 5 8.99 -12.08 16.62
C GLU A 5 7.94 -10.96 16.67
N ALA A 6 8.01 -10.10 17.69
CA ALA A 6 7.10 -8.97 17.85
C ALA A 6 7.28 -7.92 16.74
N GLU A 7 8.53 -7.68 16.32
CA GLU A 7 8.84 -6.78 15.21
C GLU A 7 8.37 -7.35 13.88
N MET A 8 8.59 -8.65 13.61
CA MET A 8 8.08 -9.32 12.42
C MET A 8 6.55 -9.24 12.35
N ARG A 9 5.86 -9.47 13.47
CA ARG A 9 4.40 -9.34 13.57
C ARG A 9 3.90 -7.92 13.30
N MET A 10 4.65 -6.90 13.72
CA MET A 10 4.33 -5.49 13.41
C MET A 10 4.57 -5.18 11.94
N VAL A 11 5.72 -5.58 11.38
CA VAL A 11 6.06 -5.42 9.96
C VAL A 11 5.05 -6.12 9.04
N PHE A 12 4.59 -7.29 9.44
CA PHE A 12 3.59 -8.07 8.70
C PHE A 12 2.32 -7.26 8.39
N GLN A 13 1.95 -6.35 9.29
CA GLN A 13 0.74 -5.54 9.21
C GLN A 13 0.93 -4.20 8.47
N ILE A 14 2.17 -3.76 8.19
CA ILE A 14 2.45 -2.43 7.62
C ILE A 14 1.79 -2.26 6.27
N GLU A 15 0.84 -1.34 6.12
CA GLU A 15 0.12 -1.11 4.85
C GLU A 15 0.84 -0.15 3.90
N SER A 16 1.80 0.61 4.40
CA SER A 16 2.57 1.61 3.64
C SER A 16 3.42 1.02 2.50
N THR A 17 3.59 1.79 1.41
CA THR A 17 4.31 1.35 0.19
C THR A 17 5.68 2.00 -0.02
N ASN A 18 6.10 2.88 0.88
CA ASN A 18 7.44 3.47 0.93
C ASN A 18 7.92 3.58 2.38
N GLN A 19 9.22 3.74 2.58
CA GLN A 19 9.86 3.76 3.90
C GLN A 19 9.33 4.90 4.77
N ASN A 20 9.21 6.12 4.24
CA ASN A 20 8.77 7.26 5.04
C ASN A 20 7.36 7.05 5.62
N ALA A 21 6.44 6.54 4.80
CA ALA A 21 5.10 6.18 5.24
C ALA A 21 5.13 5.02 6.27
N ALA A 22 5.95 3.98 6.03
CA ALA A 22 6.08 2.86 6.97
C ALA A 22 6.64 3.31 8.33
N LEU A 23 7.66 4.17 8.33
CA LEU A 23 8.22 4.76 9.56
C LEU A 23 7.18 5.59 10.29
N ASN A 24 6.37 6.38 9.57
CA ASN A 24 5.29 7.16 10.17
C ASN A 24 4.20 6.24 10.76
N GLU A 25 3.82 5.16 10.08
CA GLU A 25 2.85 4.18 10.56
C GLU A 25 3.31 3.52 11.88
N ILE A 26 4.58 3.14 11.96
CA ILE A 26 5.18 2.59 13.18
C ILE A 26 5.27 3.65 14.27
N TYR A 27 5.65 4.89 13.92
CA TYR A 27 5.69 6.01 14.86
C TYR A 27 4.32 6.33 15.46
N MET A 28 3.26 6.30 14.64
CA MET A 28 1.89 6.47 15.13
C MET A 28 1.50 5.33 16.08
N THR A 29 1.88 4.09 15.77
CA THR A 29 1.70 2.96 16.67
C THR A 29 2.41 3.19 18.01
N TRP A 30 3.68 3.60 18.00
CA TRP A 30 4.44 3.96 19.20
C TRP A 30 3.78 5.08 20.00
N ARG A 31 3.32 6.14 19.32
CA ARG A 31 2.76 7.34 19.94
C ARG A 31 1.46 7.08 20.70
N TYR A 32 0.61 6.19 20.17
CA TYR A 32 -0.73 5.92 20.67
C TYR A 32 -0.89 4.57 21.37
N ALA A 33 0.10 3.68 21.32
CA ALA A 33 0.03 2.41 22.03
C ALA A 33 -0.14 2.65 23.54
N PRO A 34 -1.13 2.00 24.18
CA PRO A 34 -1.36 2.16 25.63
C PRO A 34 -0.36 1.35 26.46
N ASN A 35 0.18 0.26 25.91
CA ASN A 35 1.06 -0.64 26.65
C ASN A 35 2.56 -0.37 26.34
N PRO A 36 3.47 -0.45 27.34
CA PRO A 36 4.89 -0.19 27.14
C PRO A 36 5.58 -1.16 26.16
N ALA A 37 5.20 -2.44 26.15
CA ALA A 37 5.86 -3.46 25.33
C ALA A 37 5.70 -3.20 23.82
N THR A 38 4.53 -2.72 23.39
CA THR A 38 4.28 -2.30 22.01
C THR A 38 5.09 -1.06 21.66
N LYS A 39 5.30 -0.13 22.60
CA LYS A 39 6.17 1.03 22.37
C LYS A 39 7.62 0.59 22.18
N GLU A 40 8.13 -0.26 23.06
CA GLU A 40 9.50 -0.80 22.94
C GLU A 40 9.70 -1.56 21.63
N THR A 41 8.70 -2.36 21.22
CA THR A 41 8.73 -3.06 19.92
C THR A 41 8.78 -2.07 18.75
N ALA A 42 7.95 -1.02 18.78
CA ALA A 42 7.90 -0.02 17.72
C ALA A 42 9.19 0.82 17.67
N GLU A 43 9.76 1.18 18.82
CA GLU A 43 11.01 1.92 18.93
C GLU A 43 12.19 1.10 18.39
N GLY A 44 12.32 -0.15 18.82
CA GLY A 44 13.33 -1.08 18.30
C GLY A 44 13.20 -1.30 16.80
N LEU A 45 11.97 -1.37 16.28
CA LEU A 45 11.73 -1.46 14.83
C LEU A 45 12.12 -0.16 14.10
N LEU A 46 11.77 1.01 14.63
CA LEU A 46 12.14 2.30 14.04
C LEU A 46 13.65 2.44 13.92
N ASP A 47 14.41 2.13 14.97
CA ASP A 47 15.87 2.24 14.96
C ASP A 47 16.52 1.30 13.94
N LYS A 48 15.87 0.18 13.67
CA LYS A 48 16.28 -0.81 12.66
C LYS A 48 15.96 -0.38 11.23
N LEU A 49 14.82 0.28 11.01
CA LEU A 49 14.37 0.66 9.67
C LEU A 49 14.88 2.04 9.22
N ARG A 50 15.11 2.99 10.15
CA ARG A 50 15.63 4.34 9.85
C ARG A 50 16.94 4.39 9.05
N PRO A 51 17.97 3.56 9.34
CA PRO A 51 19.24 3.65 8.63
C PRO A 51 19.22 3.00 7.23
N LEU A 52 18.15 2.27 6.88
CA LEU A 52 18.03 1.63 5.58
C LEU A 52 17.71 2.66 4.50
N SER A 53 18.07 2.39 3.25
CA SER A 53 17.45 3.08 2.11
C SER A 53 15.98 2.68 1.95
N ASP A 54 15.22 3.45 1.18
CA ASP A 54 13.82 3.14 0.87
C ASP A 54 13.67 1.72 0.29
N GLN A 55 14.52 1.37 -0.69
CA GLN A 55 14.53 0.07 -1.32
C GLN A 55 14.82 -1.06 -0.31
N GLU A 56 15.87 -0.94 0.50
CA GLU A 56 16.24 -1.95 1.49
C GLU A 56 15.15 -2.14 2.56
N CYS A 57 14.54 -1.04 3.02
CA CYS A 57 13.43 -1.08 3.96
C CYS A 57 12.23 -1.83 3.36
N MET A 58 11.83 -1.45 2.14
CA MET A 58 10.67 -2.06 1.48
C MET A 58 10.92 -3.52 1.11
N ASP A 59 12.14 -3.90 0.74
CA ASP A 59 12.49 -5.30 0.48
C ASP A 59 12.43 -6.16 1.75
N LEU A 60 12.88 -5.62 2.89
CA LEU A 60 12.72 -6.27 4.18
C LEU A 60 11.24 -6.46 4.54
N ILE A 61 10.42 -5.42 4.37
CA ILE A 61 8.97 -5.49 4.64
C ILE A 61 8.30 -6.54 3.75
N ARG A 62 8.57 -6.52 2.43
CA ARG A 62 8.03 -7.51 1.47
C ARG A 62 8.47 -8.92 1.83
N LYS A 63 9.73 -9.11 2.21
CA LYS A 63 10.25 -10.42 2.65
C LYS A 63 9.50 -10.94 3.86
N VAL A 64 9.34 -10.13 4.90
CA VAL A 64 8.55 -10.51 6.09
C VAL A 64 7.12 -10.82 5.69
N GLN A 65 6.48 -10.00 4.86
CA GLN A 65 5.11 -10.24 4.39
C GLN A 65 4.96 -11.52 3.56
N ALA A 66 6.01 -11.97 2.87
CA ALA A 66 6.01 -13.22 2.12
C ALA A 66 6.28 -14.46 2.99
N GLU A 67 7.23 -14.36 3.92
CA GLU A 67 7.78 -15.50 4.67
C GLU A 67 7.15 -15.69 6.06
N TYR A 68 6.80 -14.60 6.75
CA TYR A 68 6.26 -14.66 8.09
C TYR A 68 4.85 -15.25 8.10
N ARG A 69 4.55 -16.06 9.11
CA ARG A 69 3.21 -16.61 9.37
C ARG A 69 2.89 -16.32 10.83
N LEU A 70 1.69 -15.83 11.08
CA LEU A 70 1.25 -15.60 12.45
C LEU A 70 1.29 -16.92 13.22
N PRO A 71 1.89 -16.96 14.42
CA PRO A 71 2.01 -18.18 15.23
C PRO A 71 0.65 -18.64 15.77
N GLU A 72 -0.31 -17.72 15.86
CA GLU A 72 -1.68 -17.98 16.27
C GLU A 72 -2.65 -17.33 15.28
N LYS A 73 -3.94 -17.65 15.40
CA LYS A 73 -4.98 -17.04 14.56
C LYS A 73 -4.96 -15.51 14.68
N ALA A 74 -5.07 -14.81 13.55
CA ALA A 74 -5.25 -13.36 13.49
C ALA A 74 -6.33 -12.86 14.47
N ARG A 75 -5.94 -11.92 15.33
CA ARG A 75 -6.77 -11.34 16.39
C ARG A 75 -7.19 -9.91 16.09
N THR A 76 -6.37 -9.15 15.36
CA THR A 76 -6.64 -7.76 14.99
C THR A 76 -7.12 -7.65 13.54
N ILE A 77 -7.81 -6.56 13.20
CA ILE A 77 -8.19 -6.27 11.81
C ILE A 77 -6.93 -6.18 10.92
N GLY A 78 -5.85 -5.56 11.41
CA GLY A 78 -4.57 -5.48 10.70
C GLY A 78 -3.98 -6.86 10.37
N GLU A 79 -4.00 -7.79 11.32
CA GLU A 79 -3.56 -9.18 11.11
C GLU A 79 -4.45 -9.92 10.12
N MET A 80 -5.78 -9.76 10.22
CA MET A 80 -6.72 -10.38 9.29
C MET A 80 -6.52 -9.88 7.86
N LEU A 81 -6.28 -8.58 7.69
CA LEU A 81 -5.98 -7.96 6.40
C LEU A 81 -4.64 -8.46 5.84
N ALA A 82 -3.60 -8.51 6.66
CA ALA A 82 -2.30 -9.01 6.27
C ALA A 82 -2.36 -10.49 5.84
N GLU A 83 -3.04 -11.35 6.60
CA GLU A 83 -3.28 -12.74 6.20
C GLU A 83 -4.07 -12.86 4.90
N ALA A 84 -5.17 -12.13 4.75
CA ALA A 84 -6.00 -12.17 3.55
C ALA A 84 -5.22 -11.72 2.32
N ARG A 85 -4.36 -10.71 2.46
CA ARG A 85 -3.48 -10.26 1.39
C ARG A 85 -2.41 -11.29 1.06
N GLN A 86 -1.74 -11.86 2.05
CA GLN A 86 -0.76 -12.93 1.85
C GLN A 86 -1.38 -14.14 1.14
N LYS A 87 -2.61 -14.54 1.51
CA LYS A 87 -3.34 -15.65 0.88
C LYS A 87 -3.77 -15.35 -0.56
N SER A 88 -4.17 -14.10 -0.85
CA SER A 88 -4.60 -13.71 -2.19
C SER A 88 -3.45 -13.41 -3.14
N GLY A 89 -2.22 -13.21 -2.63
CA GLY A 89 -1.09 -12.76 -3.44
C GLY A 89 -1.25 -11.33 -3.96
N ALA A 90 -2.27 -10.60 -3.49
CA ALA A 90 -2.55 -9.26 -3.99
C ALA A 90 -1.43 -8.30 -3.61
N GLN A 91 -0.88 -7.61 -4.61
CA GLN A 91 0.12 -6.56 -4.39
C GLN A 91 -0.50 -5.36 -3.66
N LYS A 92 0.25 -4.77 -2.73
CA LYS A 92 -0.08 -3.45 -2.16
C LYS A 92 0.10 -2.40 -3.25
N LEU A 93 -0.96 -1.63 -3.50
CA LEU A 93 -0.95 -0.55 -4.48
C LEU A 93 -0.76 0.77 -3.76
N SER A 94 0.10 1.63 -4.30
CA SER A 94 0.26 2.99 -3.78
C SER A 94 -0.89 3.90 -4.28
N GLY A 95 -1.05 5.06 -3.65
CA GLY A 95 -1.98 6.10 -4.10
C GLY A 95 -3.31 6.21 -3.34
N HIS A 96 -3.63 5.26 -2.47
CA HIS A 96 -4.75 5.37 -1.52
C HIS A 96 -4.48 4.53 -0.27
N ASP A 97 -5.17 4.83 0.83
CA ASP A 97 -5.12 4.02 2.04
C ASP A 97 -6.03 2.77 1.95
N ILE A 98 -6.00 1.90 2.97
CA ILE A 98 -6.85 0.69 2.99
C ILE A 98 -8.35 0.99 2.96
N MET A 99 -8.77 2.17 3.41
CA MET A 99 -10.18 2.58 3.42
C MET A 99 -10.65 3.02 2.03
N ALA A 100 -9.74 3.60 1.24
CA ALA A 100 -9.99 4.10 -0.10
C ALA A 100 -11.24 5.00 -0.14
N LEU A 101 -11.28 5.97 0.77
CA LEU A 101 -12.43 6.86 0.98
C LEU A 101 -12.66 7.81 -0.19
N GLU A 102 -11.63 8.07 -1.00
CA GLU A 102 -11.65 8.91 -2.18
C GLU A 102 -12.68 8.44 -3.22
N ARG A 103 -13.06 7.15 -3.17
CA ARG A 103 -14.12 6.61 -4.03
C ARG A 103 -15.51 7.17 -3.73
N PHE A 104 -15.72 7.71 -2.53
CA PHE A 104 -16.99 8.30 -2.11
C PHE A 104 -17.05 9.81 -2.33
N ASP A 105 -15.98 10.44 -2.84
CA ASP A 105 -16.03 11.84 -3.21
C ASP A 105 -17.07 12.04 -4.34
N PRO A 106 -18.00 13.01 -4.23
CA PRO A 106 -19.03 13.26 -5.23
C PRO A 106 -18.51 13.59 -6.64
N ALA A 107 -17.25 14.00 -6.78
CA ALA A 107 -16.59 14.28 -8.05
C ALA A 107 -15.85 13.07 -8.64
N THR A 108 -15.59 12.02 -7.86
CA THR A 108 -14.92 10.80 -8.35
C THR A 108 -15.83 10.05 -9.34
N ARG A 109 -15.29 9.73 -10.50
CA ARG A 109 -15.98 9.00 -11.58
C ARG A 109 -15.21 7.78 -12.06
N HIS A 110 -13.91 7.73 -11.82
CA HIS A 110 -13.01 6.71 -12.33
C HIS A 110 -12.13 6.15 -11.22
N MET A 111 -11.84 4.86 -11.31
CA MET A 111 -10.73 4.25 -10.60
C MET A 111 -9.82 3.61 -11.65
N ILE A 112 -8.51 3.86 -11.55
CA ILE A 112 -7.52 3.22 -12.40
C ILE A 112 -6.47 2.51 -11.55
N VAL A 113 -6.02 1.35 -12.03
CA VAL A 113 -4.77 0.71 -11.60
C VAL A 113 -3.77 0.85 -12.73
N PHE A 114 -2.56 1.32 -12.44
CA PHE A 114 -1.55 1.57 -13.48
C PHE A 114 -0.13 1.35 -12.96
N ASP A 115 0.78 1.03 -13.87
CA ASP A 115 2.21 1.03 -13.61
C ASP A 115 2.82 2.37 -13.97
N VAL A 116 3.76 2.86 -13.15
CA VAL A 116 4.56 4.04 -13.45
C VAL A 116 5.82 3.62 -14.20
N LEU A 117 6.01 4.11 -15.43
CA LEU A 117 7.07 3.66 -16.33
C LEU A 117 8.27 4.60 -16.36
N THR A 118 8.08 5.87 -16.02
CA THR A 118 9.11 6.92 -16.10
C THR A 118 9.19 7.75 -14.83
N HIS A 119 10.32 8.44 -14.64
CA HIS A 119 10.47 9.43 -13.57
C HIS A 119 9.74 10.75 -13.88
N ASP A 120 9.31 10.93 -15.12
CA ASP A 120 8.54 12.11 -15.58
C ASP A 120 7.04 11.97 -15.29
N SER A 121 6.61 10.86 -14.67
CA SER A 121 5.23 10.69 -14.23
C SER A 121 4.90 11.76 -13.18
N PRO A 122 3.76 12.47 -13.30
CA PRO A 122 3.36 13.47 -12.32
C PRO A 122 2.95 12.86 -10.98
N VAL A 123 2.74 11.53 -10.93
CA VAL A 123 2.33 10.78 -9.76
C VAL A 123 3.11 9.46 -9.64
N GLY A 124 3.46 9.10 -8.41
CA GLY A 124 4.20 7.88 -8.10
C GLY A 124 5.66 7.89 -8.57
N TRP A 125 6.37 6.83 -8.20
CA TRP A 125 7.76 6.62 -8.59
C TRP A 125 7.87 5.53 -9.66
N LYS A 126 8.88 5.62 -10.53
CA LYS A 126 9.13 4.62 -11.57
C LYS A 126 9.19 3.21 -10.97
N GLY A 127 8.41 2.29 -11.54
CA GLY A 127 8.31 0.90 -11.09
C GLY A 127 7.20 0.67 -10.05
N GLU A 128 6.56 1.72 -9.53
CA GLU A 128 5.40 1.56 -8.67
C GLU A 128 4.17 1.12 -9.46
N LYS A 129 3.32 0.35 -8.78
CA LYS A 129 1.97 0.03 -9.21
C LYS A 129 1.00 0.81 -8.34
N MET A 130 0.26 1.72 -8.95
CA MET A 130 -0.63 2.64 -8.27
C MET A 130 -2.09 2.27 -8.49
N ARG A 131 -2.94 2.71 -7.56
CA ARG A 131 -4.37 2.86 -7.78
C ARG A 131 -4.80 4.26 -7.38
N LEU A 132 -5.54 4.93 -8.26
CA LEU A 132 -6.08 6.26 -8.00
C LEU A 132 -7.58 6.33 -8.28
N PHE A 133 -8.27 7.16 -7.50
CA PHE A 133 -9.64 7.58 -7.71
C PHE A 133 -9.63 8.98 -8.32
N LEU A 134 -10.28 9.13 -9.48
CA LEU A 134 -10.14 10.31 -10.33
C LEU A 134 -11.51 10.87 -10.73
N THR A 135 -11.54 12.19 -10.89
CA THR A 135 -12.60 12.89 -11.62
C THR A 135 -12.47 12.63 -13.13
N ASP A 136 -13.46 13.01 -13.93
CA ASP A 136 -13.38 12.92 -15.39
C ASP A 136 -12.11 13.62 -15.93
N ALA A 137 -11.84 14.84 -15.45
CA ALA A 137 -10.64 15.60 -15.82
C ALA A 137 -9.33 14.92 -15.39
N GLY A 138 -9.32 14.31 -14.20
CA GLY A 138 -8.18 13.53 -13.73
C GLY A 138 -7.91 12.31 -14.62
N TYR A 139 -8.97 11.62 -15.04
CA TYR A 139 -8.87 10.46 -15.92
C TYR A 139 -8.41 10.86 -17.33
N SER A 140 -8.92 11.95 -17.91
CA SER A 140 -8.40 12.48 -19.19
C SER A 140 -6.90 12.74 -19.13
N LYS A 141 -6.40 13.36 -18.06
CA LYS A 141 -4.96 13.55 -17.86
C LYS A 141 -4.20 12.24 -17.72
N ALA A 142 -4.77 11.23 -17.07
CA ALA A 142 -4.14 9.92 -16.98
C ALA A 142 -4.00 9.26 -18.37
N LEU A 143 -5.01 9.40 -19.23
CA LEU A 143 -4.94 8.94 -20.62
C LEU A 143 -3.84 9.66 -21.42
N GLU A 144 -3.72 10.98 -21.30
CA GLU A 144 -2.62 11.73 -21.93
C GLU A 144 -1.24 11.26 -21.45
N ASN A 145 -1.08 10.97 -20.15
CA ASN A 145 0.17 10.45 -19.61
C ASN A 145 0.48 9.03 -20.11
N GLN A 146 -0.55 8.22 -20.35
CA GLN A 146 -0.40 6.92 -20.98
C GLN A 146 0.04 7.05 -22.44
N GLU A 147 -0.56 7.97 -23.21
CA GLU A 147 -0.16 8.23 -24.61
C GLU A 147 1.29 8.69 -24.73
N LYS A 148 1.76 9.49 -23.76
CA LYS A 148 3.17 9.89 -23.64
C LYS A 148 4.10 8.78 -23.14
N GLY A 149 3.57 7.62 -22.77
CA GLY A 149 4.33 6.47 -22.28
C GLY A 149 4.84 6.61 -20.84
N HIS A 150 4.33 7.56 -20.06
CA HIS A 150 4.75 7.76 -18.66
C HIS A 150 4.14 6.72 -17.71
N ILE A 151 2.92 6.29 -18.02
CA ILE A 151 2.20 5.28 -17.26
C ILE A 151 1.58 4.23 -18.19
N LYS A 152 1.20 3.08 -17.63
CA LYS A 152 0.38 2.09 -18.33
C LYS A 152 -0.80 1.70 -17.46
N ILE A 153 -2.00 2.08 -17.88
CA ILE A 153 -3.24 1.68 -17.24
C ILE A 153 -3.45 0.19 -17.48
N ARG A 154 -3.61 -0.52 -16.37
CA ARG A 154 -3.81 -1.97 -16.31
C ARG A 154 -5.26 -2.33 -16.10
N ASN A 155 -5.95 -1.54 -15.30
CA ASN A 155 -7.36 -1.77 -15.00
C ASN A 155 -8.07 -0.43 -14.84
N HIS A 156 -9.35 -0.42 -15.19
CA HIS A 156 -10.23 0.72 -15.05
C HIS A 156 -11.60 0.26 -14.55
N ALA A 157 -12.20 1.07 -13.68
CA ALA A 157 -13.59 0.95 -13.26
C ALA A 157 -14.26 2.32 -13.23
N LYS A 158 -15.53 2.35 -13.63
CA LYS A 158 -16.40 3.49 -13.31
C LYS A 158 -16.76 3.46 -11.83
N VAL A 159 -16.84 4.63 -11.22
CA VAL A 159 -17.20 4.80 -9.81
C VAL A 159 -18.55 5.50 -9.73
N LEU A 160 -19.53 4.84 -9.11
CA LEU A 160 -20.87 5.37 -8.91
C LEU A 160 -21.23 5.30 -7.43
N SER A 161 -21.26 6.46 -6.75
CA SER A 161 -21.52 6.53 -5.29
C SER A 161 -20.61 5.60 -4.46
N GLY A 162 -19.37 5.41 -4.91
CA GLY A 162 -18.39 4.51 -4.29
C GLY A 162 -18.39 3.07 -4.81
N ASP A 163 -19.39 2.66 -5.59
CA ASP A 163 -19.42 1.33 -6.21
C ASP A 163 -18.52 1.26 -7.44
N LEU A 164 -17.75 0.17 -7.57
CA LEU A 164 -16.78 -0.04 -8.65
C LEU A 164 -17.35 -0.93 -9.74
N HIS A 165 -17.52 -0.36 -10.93
CA HIS A 165 -17.98 -1.04 -12.14
C HIS A 165 -16.81 -1.21 -13.10
N TYR A 166 -16.11 -2.34 -12.98
CA TYR A 166 -14.95 -2.68 -13.80
C TYR A 166 -15.33 -2.90 -15.26
N ASP A 167 -14.53 -2.36 -16.18
CA ASP A 167 -14.74 -2.51 -17.62
C ASP A 167 -14.52 -3.95 -18.09
N HIS A 168 -13.57 -4.64 -17.45
CA HIS A 168 -13.23 -6.04 -17.73
C HIS A 168 -13.23 -6.86 -16.44
N LYS A 169 -13.75 -8.09 -16.48
CA LYS A 169 -13.77 -9.01 -15.32
C LYS A 169 -12.40 -9.60 -15.00
N ASP A 170 -11.42 -9.39 -15.86
CA ASP A 170 -10.06 -9.86 -15.68
C ASP A 170 -9.39 -9.02 -14.60
N ARG A 171 -9.63 -9.43 -13.35
CA ARG A 171 -8.76 -9.11 -12.23
C ARG A 171 -7.39 -9.64 -12.63
N GLU A 172 -6.39 -8.76 -12.75
CA GLU A 172 -5.02 -9.18 -13.01
C GLU A 172 -4.66 -10.37 -12.10
N ARG A 173 -4.33 -11.50 -12.73
CA ARG A 173 -3.84 -12.69 -12.03
C ARG A 173 -2.41 -12.47 -11.56
#